data_AF-B0EC06-F1
#
_entry.id   AF-B0EC06-F1
#
_cell.length_a   1.000
_cell.length_b   1.000
_cell.length_c   1.000
_cell.angle_alpha   90.00
_cell.angle_beta   90.00
_cell.angle_gamma   90.00
#
_symmetry.space_group_name_H-M   'P 1'
#
loop_
_entity.id
_entity.type
_entity.pdbx_description
1 polymer ?
#
loop_
_entity_poly.entity_id
_entity_poly.type
_entity_poly.pdbx_seq_one_letter_code
_entity_poly.pdbx_strand_id
1 'polypeptide(L)'
;MTSSNSLTNSYINTEEYIYQFAKQHIFLSGGLAVGKTTVINRIHDYFLNRDEIVFIREYIDFDSNGMNMLERLHGGLISNYEFQLYVLDCYEKQLNTIDYEEADIVLWERHPCEALYIFCKNDYTLTFNERIKIEMKLDSLCERYEIPKFGDKNIDYIDFDIIINDSDSVSNYLVGELIYPMLMGEYEKNVFVLLYCSNLEKQFERLTKRGRFVELESYKKKEDLLIITNDYFGFYLKYKNNLTIN
;
A
#
# COMPACT_ATOMS: atom_id res chain seq x y z
N MET A 1 10.63 -69.77 18.92
CA MET A 1 9.91 -69.14 20.05
C MET A 1 10.93 -68.29 20.79
N THR A 2 10.93 -66.96 20.79
CA THR A 2 10.00 -65.92 20.36
C THR A 2 10.86 -64.69 20.13
N SER A 3 10.87 -64.18 18.90
CA SER A 3 11.23 -62.81 18.56
C SER A 3 10.05 -61.91 18.93
N SER A 4 10.29 -60.81 19.63
CA SER A 4 9.38 -59.66 19.57
C SER A 4 10.12 -58.39 19.95
N ASN A 5 10.36 -57.62 18.89
CA ASN A 5 10.82 -56.25 18.86
C ASN A 5 9.99 -55.35 19.78
N SER A 6 10.66 -54.48 20.54
CA SER A 6 10.03 -53.31 21.14
C SER A 6 9.73 -52.30 20.04
N LEU A 7 8.46 -52.20 19.66
CA LEU A 7 7.92 -51.13 18.83
C LEU A 7 7.96 -49.81 19.62
N THR A 8 8.92 -48.94 19.28
CA THR A 8 8.88 -47.53 19.60
C THR A 8 7.87 -46.85 18.68
N ASN A 9 6.66 -46.62 19.18
CA ASN A 9 5.68 -45.74 18.53
C ASN A 9 6.09 -44.28 18.78
N SER A 10 6.93 -43.72 17.91
CA SER A 10 6.99 -42.27 17.72
C SER A 10 5.81 -41.88 16.84
N TYR A 11 4.74 -41.37 17.45
CA TYR A 11 3.70 -40.67 16.72
C TYR A 11 4.32 -39.41 16.11
N ILE A 12 4.66 -39.49 14.83
CA ILE A 12 4.98 -38.33 14.02
C ILE A 12 3.64 -37.68 13.72
N ASN A 13 3.33 -36.58 14.40
CA ASN A 13 2.27 -35.66 13.99
C ASN A 13 2.74 -34.97 12.70
N THR A 14 2.55 -35.61 11.56
CA THR A 14 2.51 -34.96 10.25
C THR A 14 1.10 -34.47 10.00
N GLU A 15 0.68 -33.46 10.74
CA GLU A 15 -0.27 -32.50 10.19
C GLU A 15 0.57 -31.30 9.77
N GLU A 16 1.25 -31.46 8.62
CA GLU A 16 1.60 -30.28 7.82
C GLU A 16 0.29 -29.58 7.54
N TYR A 17 0.10 -28.40 8.13
CA TYR A 17 -0.99 -27.50 7.75
C TYR A 17 -0.75 -27.10 6.29
N ILE A 18 -1.22 -27.92 5.35
CA ILE A 18 -1.34 -27.56 3.93
C ILE A 18 -2.57 -26.66 3.79
N TYR A 19 -2.61 -25.57 4.54
CA TYR A 19 -3.35 -24.40 4.16
C TYR A 19 -2.33 -23.49 3.51
N GLN A 20 -2.35 -23.40 2.18
CA GLN A 20 -1.68 -22.31 1.49
C GLN A 20 -2.41 -21.04 1.90
N PHE A 21 -1.88 -20.38 2.92
CA PHE A 21 -2.34 -19.07 3.31
C PHE A 21 -2.08 -18.13 2.12
N ALA A 22 -3.13 -17.62 1.50
CA ALA A 22 -2.98 -16.64 0.44
C ALA A 22 -2.44 -15.37 1.08
N LYS A 23 -1.35 -14.81 0.53
CA LYS A 23 -0.72 -13.60 1.03
C LYS A 23 -1.75 -12.46 1.02
N GLN A 24 -1.89 -11.76 2.14
CA GLN A 24 -2.92 -10.73 2.32
C GLN A 24 -2.32 -9.34 2.23
N HIS A 25 -2.98 -8.46 1.49
CA HIS A 25 -2.49 -7.12 1.21
C HIS A 25 -3.36 -6.07 1.89
N ILE A 26 -2.72 -5.19 2.66
CA ILE A 26 -3.35 -4.00 3.22
C ILE A 26 -2.73 -2.77 2.56
N PHE A 27 -3.52 -2.03 1.80
CA PHE A 27 -3.07 -0.80 1.14
C PHE A 27 -3.51 0.42 1.93
N LEU A 28 -2.55 1.16 2.46
CA LEU A 28 -2.82 2.46 3.07
C LEU A 28 -2.64 3.58 2.04
N SER A 29 -3.76 4.11 1.56
CA SER A 29 -3.82 5.08 0.48
C SER A 29 -4.41 6.42 0.93
N GLY A 30 -4.31 7.42 0.06
CA GLY A 30 -4.87 8.75 0.30
C GLY A 30 -3.96 9.88 -0.14
N GLY A 31 -4.49 11.10 -0.05
CA GLY A 31 -3.83 12.32 -0.48
C GLY A 31 -2.54 12.65 0.26
N LEU A 32 -1.95 13.80 -0.07
CA LEU A 32 -0.75 14.29 0.62
C LEU A 32 -1.07 14.70 2.06
N ALA A 33 -0.10 14.52 2.95
CA ALA A 33 -0.17 14.98 4.34
C ALA A 33 -1.35 14.45 5.18
N VAL A 34 -1.95 13.31 4.80
CA VAL A 34 -3.02 12.65 5.57
C VAL A 34 -2.51 11.71 6.67
N GLY A 35 -1.20 11.61 6.91
CA GLY A 35 -0.64 10.83 8.02
C GLY A 35 -0.44 9.33 7.76
N LYS A 36 -0.35 8.91 6.49
CA LYS A 36 -0.09 7.51 6.11
C LYS A 36 1.16 6.93 6.77
N THR A 37 2.31 7.56 6.54
CA THR A 37 3.60 7.16 7.13
C THR A 37 3.52 7.09 8.66
N THR A 38 2.78 7.99 9.31
CA THR A 38 2.57 7.96 10.77
C THR A 38 1.80 6.72 11.22
N VAL A 39 0.72 6.36 10.53
CA VAL A 39 -0.06 5.14 10.83
C VAL A 39 0.79 3.90 10.58
N ILE A 40 1.54 3.85 9.47
CA ILE A 40 2.41 2.72 9.12
C ILE A 40 3.49 2.52 10.18
N ASN A 41 4.19 3.58 10.58
CA ASN A 41 5.22 3.48 11.60
C ASN A 41 4.66 2.99 12.93
N ARG A 42 3.45 3.43 13.29
CA ARG A 42 2.77 2.93 14.50
C ARG A 42 2.46 1.45 14.40
N ILE A 43 1.94 0.97 13.27
CA ILE A 43 1.68 -0.46 13.04
C ILE A 43 2.99 -1.25 13.08
N HIS A 44 4.05 -0.74 12.45
CA HIS A 44 5.38 -1.34 12.48
C HIS A 44 5.89 -1.53 13.92
N ASP A 45 5.66 -0.56 14.81
CA ASP A 45 6.05 -0.67 16.23
C ASP A 45 5.37 -1.85 16.96
N TYR A 46 4.14 -2.26 16.56
CA TYR A 46 3.48 -3.46 17.14
C TYR A 46 4.13 -4.77 16.69
N PHE A 47 4.71 -4.78 15.50
CA PHE A 47 5.18 -5.98 14.81
C PHE A 47 6.70 -5.98 14.60
N LEU A 48 7.43 -5.24 15.44
CA LEU A 48 8.88 -5.28 15.45
C LEU A 48 9.38 -6.73 15.60
N ASN A 49 10.17 -7.19 14.62
CA ASN A 49 10.73 -8.54 14.55
C ASN A 49 9.69 -9.65 14.30
N ARG A 50 8.62 -9.35 13.56
CA ARG A 50 7.68 -10.33 13.02
C ARG A 50 7.94 -10.51 11.54
N ASP A 51 8.41 -11.69 11.15
CA ASP A 51 8.71 -12.02 9.76
C ASP A 51 7.43 -12.32 8.96
N GLU A 52 6.31 -12.56 9.66
CA GLU A 52 4.98 -12.78 9.08
C GLU A 52 4.42 -11.51 8.39
N ILE A 53 5.00 -10.33 8.63
CA ILE A 53 4.50 -9.05 8.11
C ILE A 53 5.63 -8.27 7.44
N VAL A 54 5.46 -7.92 6.17
CA VAL A 54 6.39 -7.06 5.43
C VAL A 54 5.77 -5.69 5.14
N PHE A 55 6.58 -4.64 5.24
CA PHE A 55 6.18 -3.26 4.99
C PHE A 55 6.78 -2.75 3.69
N ILE A 56 5.92 -2.42 2.73
CA ILE A 56 6.31 -1.83 1.45
C ILE A 56 6.19 -0.31 1.56
N ARG A 57 7.32 0.38 1.53
CA ARG A 57 7.43 1.82 1.77
C ARG A 57 7.30 2.65 0.49
N GLU A 58 6.91 3.91 0.65
CA GLU A 58 6.94 4.92 -0.43
C GLU A 58 8.40 5.10 -0.90
N TYR A 59 8.59 5.36 -2.20
CA TYR A 59 9.91 5.49 -2.82
C TYR A 59 10.86 6.47 -2.13
N ILE A 60 10.34 7.51 -1.45
CA ILE A 60 11.13 8.50 -0.70
C ILE A 60 11.72 7.91 0.57
N ASP A 61 10.99 7.01 1.22
CA ASP A 61 11.39 6.39 2.48
C ASP A 61 12.13 5.06 2.24
N PHE A 62 12.06 4.51 1.03
CA PHE A 62 12.78 3.31 0.59
C PHE A 62 14.15 3.62 -0.03
N ASP A 63 14.21 4.48 -1.04
CA ASP A 63 15.44 4.75 -1.79
C ASP A 63 15.97 6.15 -1.45
N SER A 64 17.26 6.21 -1.09
CA SER A 64 17.98 7.47 -0.82
C SER A 64 17.92 8.48 -1.98
N ASN A 65 17.71 8.00 -3.21
CA ASN A 65 17.54 8.86 -4.40
C ASN A 65 16.10 9.38 -4.58
N GLY A 66 15.15 8.95 -3.75
CA GLY A 66 13.72 9.27 -3.91
C GLY A 66 13.41 10.76 -3.89
N MET A 67 14.04 11.52 -2.98
CA MET A 67 13.87 12.98 -2.92
C MET A 67 14.44 13.66 -4.16
N ASN A 68 15.60 13.21 -4.66
CA ASN A 68 16.21 13.77 -5.86
C ASN A 68 15.36 13.50 -7.11
N MET A 69 14.77 12.31 -7.23
CA MET A 69 13.85 12.00 -8.32
C MET A 69 12.61 12.89 -8.28
N LEU A 70 12.06 13.15 -7.09
CA LEU A 70 10.94 14.07 -6.92
C LEU A 70 11.32 15.51 -7.30
N GLU A 71 12.49 15.99 -6.86
CA GLU A 71 13.05 17.28 -7.26
C GLU A 71 13.19 17.41 -8.78
N ARG A 72 13.72 16.38 -9.43
CA ARG A 72 13.89 16.35 -10.89
C ARG A 72 12.55 16.39 -11.62
N LEU A 73 11.52 15.71 -11.10
CA LEU A 73 10.17 15.77 -11.67
C LEU A 73 9.62 17.20 -11.59
N HIS A 74 9.63 17.81 -10.41
CA HIS A 74 9.11 19.16 -10.20
C HIS A 74 9.92 20.23 -10.94
N GLY A 75 11.23 20.03 -11.11
CA GLY A 75 12.10 20.87 -11.93
C GLY A 75 11.96 20.67 -13.45
N GLY A 76 11.12 19.72 -13.91
CA GLY A 76 10.94 19.42 -15.33
C GLY A 76 12.13 18.73 -16.00
N LEU A 77 13.03 18.13 -15.21
CA LEU A 77 14.23 17.44 -15.68
C LEU A 77 13.97 15.98 -16.07
N ILE A 78 12.86 15.41 -15.61
CA ILE A 78 12.35 14.11 -16.01
C ILE A 78 10.85 14.22 -16.25
N SER A 79 10.35 13.37 -17.14
CA SER A 79 8.92 13.23 -17.40
C SER A 79 8.19 12.51 -16.26
N ASN A 80 6.86 12.67 -16.21
CA ASN A 80 6.02 11.81 -15.37
C ASN A 80 6.22 10.34 -15.70
N TYR A 81 6.40 9.99 -16.97
CA TYR A 81 6.66 8.61 -17.39
C TYR A 81 7.92 8.02 -16.72
N GLU A 82 9.05 8.71 -16.82
CA GLU A 82 10.31 8.29 -16.19
C GLU A 82 10.18 8.20 -14.66
N PHE A 83 9.48 9.15 -14.05
CA PHE A 83 9.27 9.15 -12.61
C PHE A 83 8.38 7.98 -12.15
N GLN A 84 7.27 7.70 -12.84
CA GLN A 84 6.41 6.56 -12.49
C GLN A 84 7.12 5.23 -12.71
N LEU A 85 7.96 5.09 -13.74
CA LEU A 85 8.78 3.89 -13.91
C LEU A 85 9.73 3.67 -12.73
N TYR A 86 10.38 4.73 -12.25
CA TYR A 86 11.23 4.70 -11.06
C TYR A 86 10.45 4.29 -9.81
N VAL A 87 9.24 4.84 -9.60
CA VAL A 87 8.37 4.45 -8.47
C VAL A 87 8.04 2.95 -8.54
N LEU A 88 7.70 2.43 -9.73
CA LEU A 88 7.42 1.01 -9.91
C LEU A 88 8.67 0.14 -9.70
N ASP A 89 9.86 0.60 -10.10
CA ASP A 89 11.13 -0.08 -9.82
C ASP A 89 11.41 -0.14 -8.31
N CYS A 90 11.07 0.91 -7.54
CA CYS A 90 11.18 0.89 -6.08
C CYS A 90 10.26 -0.16 -5.45
N TYR A 91 9.04 -0.36 -5.96
CA TYR A 91 8.19 -1.46 -5.50
C TYR A 91 8.80 -2.81 -5.86
N GLU A 92 9.18 -3.03 -7.11
CA GLU A 92 9.73 -4.32 -7.56
C GLU A 92 10.97 -4.72 -6.75
N LYS A 93 11.87 -3.78 -6.43
CA LYS A 93 13.03 -4.04 -5.56
C LYS A 93 12.65 -4.51 -4.16
N GLN A 94 11.59 -3.95 -3.58
CA GLN A 94 11.12 -4.36 -2.24
C GLN A 94 10.46 -5.74 -2.27
N LEU A 95 9.74 -6.04 -3.35
CA LEU A 95 9.03 -7.32 -3.53
C LEU A 95 9.97 -8.46 -3.93
N ASN A 96 11.11 -8.17 -4.54
CA ASN A 96 12.12 -9.15 -4.91
C ASN A 96 13.06 -9.46 -3.72
N THR A 97 12.48 -9.83 -2.58
CA THR A 97 13.17 -10.13 -1.32
C THR A 97 12.60 -11.38 -0.66
N ILE A 98 13.41 -12.06 0.16
CA ILE A 98 12.96 -13.23 0.94
C ILE A 98 11.87 -12.81 1.95
N ASP A 99 12.03 -11.64 2.57
CA ASP A 99 11.04 -11.07 3.50
C ASP A 99 9.65 -10.97 2.85
N TYR A 100 9.58 -10.61 1.56
CA TYR A 100 8.31 -10.60 0.83
C TYR A 100 7.76 -12.01 0.58
N GLU A 101 8.62 -12.93 0.14
CA GLU A 101 8.24 -14.31 -0.18
C GLU A 101 7.66 -15.02 1.05
N GLU A 102 8.29 -14.84 2.21
CA GLU A 102 7.94 -15.50 3.47
C GLU A 102 6.81 -14.82 4.26
N ALA A 103 6.52 -13.54 4.01
CA ALA A 103 5.46 -12.83 4.75
C ALA A 103 4.04 -13.37 4.48
N ASP A 104 3.19 -13.41 5.49
CA ASP A 104 1.77 -13.71 5.33
C ASP A 104 0.97 -12.46 4.97
N ILE A 105 1.38 -11.30 5.51
CA ILE A 105 0.71 -10.01 5.32
C ILE A 105 1.69 -8.99 4.75
N VAL A 106 1.22 -8.23 3.76
CA VAL A 106 1.96 -7.17 3.10
C VAL A 106 1.24 -5.85 3.35
N LEU A 107 1.89 -4.94 4.06
CA LEU A 107 1.36 -3.61 4.34
C LEU A 107 2.01 -2.58 3.42
N TRP A 108 1.20 -1.90 2.61
CA TRP A 108 1.67 -0.98 1.58
C TRP A 108 1.43 0.47 1.95
N GLU A 109 2.47 1.30 1.86
CA GLU A 109 2.31 2.74 1.72
C GLU A 109 1.98 3.06 0.26
N ARG A 110 0.68 3.05 -0.05
CA ARG A 110 0.05 3.18 -1.39
C ARG A 110 0.05 1.91 -2.21
N HIS A 111 -0.96 1.80 -3.06
CA HIS A 111 -1.05 0.74 -4.05
C HIS A 111 -0.24 1.13 -5.32
N PRO A 112 0.51 0.22 -5.97
CA PRO A 112 1.27 0.51 -7.20
C PRO A 112 0.46 1.19 -8.32
N CYS A 113 -0.75 0.71 -8.60
CA CYS A 113 -1.69 1.30 -9.56
C CYS A 113 -2.00 2.80 -9.35
N GLU A 114 -1.76 3.39 -8.17
CA GLU A 114 -1.88 4.83 -7.98
C GLU A 114 -0.97 5.63 -8.91
N ALA A 115 0.20 5.07 -9.26
CA ALA A 115 1.14 5.66 -10.23
C ALA A 115 0.45 6.07 -11.53
N LEU A 116 -0.49 5.24 -11.98
CA LEU A 116 -1.21 5.47 -13.22
C LEU A 116 -2.55 6.18 -13.01
N TYR A 117 -3.38 5.69 -12.10
CA TYR A 117 -4.77 6.12 -12.00
C TYR A 117 -4.98 7.37 -11.15
N ILE A 118 -3.99 7.74 -10.32
CA ILE A 118 -4.00 8.97 -9.54
C ILE A 118 -2.99 9.95 -10.15
N PHE A 119 -1.71 9.60 -10.12
CA PHE A 119 -0.65 10.56 -10.50
C PHE A 119 -0.56 10.83 -12.00
N CYS A 120 -1.07 9.92 -12.83
CA CYS A 120 -1.17 10.09 -14.29
C CYS A 120 -2.62 10.05 -14.78
N LYS A 121 -3.57 10.47 -13.95
CA LYS A 121 -5.00 10.46 -14.29
C LYS A 121 -5.33 11.31 -15.52
N ASN A 122 -4.68 12.46 -15.66
CA ASN A 122 -4.94 13.39 -16.76
C ASN A 122 -4.27 12.93 -18.06
N ASP A 123 -5.01 12.95 -19.18
CA ASP A 123 -4.53 12.48 -20.49
C ASP A 123 -3.33 13.23 -21.05
N TYR A 124 -2.99 14.40 -20.49
CA TYR A 124 -1.83 15.19 -20.89
C TYR A 124 -0.55 14.86 -20.11
N THR A 125 -0.62 13.98 -19.10
CA THR A 125 0.54 13.62 -18.28
C THR A 125 1.44 12.57 -18.93
N LEU A 126 0.85 11.74 -19.79
CA LEU A 126 1.51 10.64 -20.50
C LEU A 126 1.01 10.61 -21.94
N THR A 127 1.88 10.28 -22.88
CA THR A 127 1.46 9.84 -24.21
C THR A 127 0.75 8.48 -24.13
N PHE A 128 -0.03 8.14 -25.14
CA PHE A 128 -0.70 6.84 -25.24
C PHE A 128 0.27 5.65 -25.11
N ASN A 129 1.44 5.74 -25.76
CA ASN A 129 2.45 4.69 -25.71
C ASN A 129 3.09 4.56 -24.32
N GLU A 130 3.32 5.68 -23.63
CA GLU A 130 3.86 5.67 -22.25
C GLU A 130 2.85 5.08 -21.27
N ARG A 131 1.57 5.44 -21.42
CA ARG A 131 0.47 4.86 -20.63
C ARG A 131 0.42 3.34 -20.76
N ILE A 132 0.42 2.82 -21.99
CA ILE A 132 0.43 1.36 -22.24
C ILE A 132 1.63 0.69 -21.58
N LYS A 133 2.82 1.29 -21.65
CA LYS A 133 4.02 0.70 -21.03
C LYS A 133 3.92 0.65 -19.50
N ILE A 134 3.35 1.67 -18.87
CA ILE A 134 3.10 1.66 -17.43
C ILE A 134 2.03 0.60 -17.09
N GLU A 135 0.96 0.50 -17.87
CA GLU A 135 -0.08 -0.54 -17.70
C GLU A 135 0.52 -1.94 -17.77
N MET A 136 1.31 -2.24 -18.81
CA MET A 136 1.99 -3.54 -18.94
C MET A 136 2.93 -3.84 -17.76
N LYS A 137 3.66 -2.83 -17.27
CA LYS A 137 4.54 -2.99 -16.11
C LYS A 137 3.73 -3.25 -14.83
N LEU A 138 2.64 -2.53 -14.62
CA LEU A 138 1.73 -2.75 -13.50
C LEU A 138 1.11 -4.14 -13.55
N ASP A 139 0.63 -4.57 -14.71
CA ASP A 139 0.06 -5.90 -14.90
C ASP A 139 1.08 -6.99 -14.57
N SER A 140 2.30 -6.88 -15.09
CA SER A 140 3.38 -7.81 -14.80
C SER A 140 3.76 -7.81 -13.31
N LEU A 141 3.78 -6.65 -12.65
CA LEU A 141 4.10 -6.54 -11.23
C LEU A 141 2.99 -7.19 -10.38
N CYS A 142 1.74 -6.87 -10.67
CA CYS A 142 0.59 -7.42 -9.96
C CYS A 142 0.48 -8.94 -10.12
N GLU A 143 0.68 -9.46 -11.33
CA GLU A 143 0.62 -10.91 -11.57
C GLU A 143 1.78 -11.64 -10.88
N ARG A 144 3.02 -11.15 -11.05
CA ARG A 144 4.21 -11.80 -10.50
C ARG A 144 4.22 -11.87 -8.98
N TYR A 145 3.70 -10.82 -8.33
CA TYR A 145 3.71 -10.69 -6.89
C TYR A 145 2.32 -10.83 -6.28
N GLU A 146 1.34 -11.39 -6.99
CA GLU A 146 -0.02 -11.66 -6.47
C GLU A 146 -0.72 -10.41 -5.87
N ILE A 147 -0.36 -9.21 -6.32
CA ILE A 147 -0.93 -7.96 -5.81
C ILE A 147 -2.34 -7.82 -6.38
N PRO A 148 -3.38 -7.79 -5.53
CA PRO A 148 -4.77 -7.72 -5.98
C PRO A 148 -5.04 -6.44 -6.76
N LYS A 149 -5.84 -6.52 -7.83
CA LYS A 149 -6.19 -5.37 -8.66
C LYS A 149 -7.39 -4.63 -8.06
N PHE A 150 -7.45 -3.32 -8.29
CA PHE A 150 -8.61 -2.53 -7.87
C PHE A 150 -9.90 -3.04 -8.49
N GLY A 151 -10.93 -3.22 -7.64
CA GLY A 151 -12.22 -3.76 -8.04
C GLY A 151 -12.31 -5.28 -7.93
N ASP A 152 -11.24 -5.96 -7.53
CA ASP A 152 -11.31 -7.38 -7.20
C ASP A 152 -12.30 -7.60 -6.05
N LYS A 153 -13.15 -8.62 -6.17
CA LYS A 153 -14.17 -8.95 -5.18
C LYS A 153 -13.58 -9.35 -3.82
N ASN A 154 -12.29 -9.66 -3.79
CA ASN A 154 -11.56 -10.03 -2.59
C ASN A 154 -10.89 -8.82 -1.91
N ILE A 155 -11.31 -7.59 -2.21
CA ILE A 155 -10.86 -6.37 -1.54
C ILE A 155 -12.03 -5.75 -0.77
N ASP A 156 -11.86 -5.57 0.54
CA ASP A 156 -12.73 -4.71 1.33
C ASP A 156 -12.21 -3.26 1.34
N TYR A 157 -13.14 -2.31 1.31
CA TYR A 157 -12.86 -0.88 1.20
C TYR A 157 -13.27 -0.16 2.48
N ILE A 158 -12.29 0.41 3.18
CA ILE A 158 -12.47 1.11 4.45
C ILE A 158 -11.92 2.54 4.29
N ASP A 159 -12.54 3.51 4.96
CA ASP A 159 -12.09 4.90 4.93
C ASP A 159 -12.06 5.50 6.34
N PHE A 160 -11.07 6.36 6.58
CA PHE A 160 -10.89 7.08 7.83
C PHE A 160 -10.66 8.57 7.59
N ASP A 161 -11.49 9.39 8.23
CA ASP A 161 -11.19 10.81 8.40
C ASP A 161 -10.20 10.99 9.55
N ILE A 162 -9.00 11.47 9.22
CA ILE A 162 -7.91 11.70 10.18
C ILE A 162 -8.11 12.93 11.09
N ILE A 163 -9.20 13.66 10.89
CA ILE A 163 -9.68 14.68 11.82
C ILE A 163 -10.50 14.07 12.95
N ILE A 164 -11.22 12.99 12.65
CA ILE A 164 -12.12 12.30 13.59
C ILE A 164 -11.36 11.18 14.30
N ASN A 165 -10.57 10.42 13.54
CA ASN A 165 -9.78 9.30 14.03
C ASN A 165 -8.31 9.71 13.96
N ASP A 166 -7.66 9.91 15.11
CA ASP A 166 -6.23 10.15 15.10
C ASP A 166 -5.47 8.90 14.60
N SER A 167 -4.19 9.07 14.30
CA SER A 167 -3.38 7.99 13.76
C SER A 167 -3.25 6.81 14.73
N ASP A 168 -3.52 6.96 16.03
CA ASP A 168 -3.40 5.89 17.05
C ASP A 168 -4.68 5.05 17.02
N SER A 169 -5.82 5.71 16.93
CA SER A 169 -7.13 5.08 16.75
C SER A 169 -7.16 4.27 15.46
N VAL A 170 -6.66 4.85 14.36
CA VAL A 170 -6.56 4.14 13.07
C VAL A 170 -5.60 2.95 13.18
N SER A 171 -4.39 3.12 13.71
CA SER A 171 -3.45 1.99 13.83
C SER A 171 -3.98 0.88 14.73
N ASN A 172 -4.61 1.21 15.87
CA ASN A 172 -5.21 0.23 16.77
C ASN A 172 -6.34 -0.56 16.09
N TYR A 173 -7.19 0.12 15.31
CA TYR A 173 -8.23 -0.55 14.53
C TYR A 173 -7.61 -1.51 13.51
N LEU A 174 -6.64 -1.04 12.71
CA LEU A 174 -6.02 -1.88 11.68
C LEU A 174 -5.31 -3.10 12.30
N VAL A 175 -4.64 -2.92 13.45
CA VAL A 175 -4.00 -4.02 14.18
C VAL A 175 -5.04 -5.00 14.73
N GLY A 176 -6.03 -4.50 15.47
CA GLY A 176 -6.99 -5.32 16.21
C GLY A 176 -8.04 -6.01 15.34
N GLU A 177 -8.58 -5.29 14.37
CA GLU A 177 -9.75 -5.73 13.59
C GLU A 177 -9.39 -6.29 12.22
N LEU A 178 -8.15 -6.08 11.74
CA LEU A 178 -7.69 -6.61 10.45
C LEU A 178 -6.47 -7.51 10.60
N ILE A 179 -5.34 -6.99 11.07
CA ILE A 179 -4.05 -7.71 11.04
C ILE A 179 -4.08 -8.95 11.95
N TYR A 180 -4.57 -8.85 13.19
CA TYR A 180 -4.67 -10.03 14.04
C TYR A 180 -5.66 -11.08 13.49
N PRO A 181 -6.90 -10.72 13.08
CA PRO A 181 -7.80 -11.67 12.42
C PRO A 181 -7.21 -12.31 11.16
N MET A 182 -6.47 -11.55 10.36
CA MET A 182 -5.71 -12.06 9.21
C MET A 182 -4.72 -13.14 9.66
N LEU A 183 -3.81 -12.84 10.60
CA LEU A 183 -2.82 -13.80 11.12
C LEU A 183 -3.46 -15.06 11.74
N MET A 184 -4.70 -14.97 12.23
CA MET A 184 -5.45 -16.12 12.79
C MET A 184 -6.23 -16.91 11.73
N GLY A 185 -6.24 -16.47 10.47
CA GLY A 185 -7.05 -17.05 9.40
C GLY A 185 -8.55 -16.80 9.54
N GLU A 186 -8.94 -15.80 10.34
CA GLU A 186 -10.34 -15.39 10.53
C GLU A 186 -10.78 -14.31 9.53
N TYR A 187 -9.82 -13.72 8.81
CA TYR A 187 -10.06 -12.71 7.78
C TYR A 187 -9.22 -12.99 6.53
N GLU A 188 -9.87 -13.34 5.42
CA GLU A 188 -9.19 -13.82 4.20
C GLU A 188 -9.13 -12.78 3.06
N LYS A 189 -9.71 -11.60 3.27
CA LYS A 189 -9.78 -10.55 2.24
C LYS A 189 -8.56 -9.65 2.28
N ASN A 190 -8.25 -9.06 1.13
CA ASN A 190 -7.37 -7.90 1.06
C ASN A 190 -8.11 -6.64 1.49
N VAL A 191 -7.39 -5.60 1.88
CA VAL A 191 -8.00 -4.36 2.36
C VAL A 191 -7.41 -3.15 1.68
N PHE A 192 -8.27 -2.29 1.16
CA PHE A 192 -7.91 -0.96 0.73
C PHE A 192 -8.42 0.08 1.74
N VAL A 193 -7.48 0.80 2.35
CA VAL A 193 -7.75 1.83 3.36
C VAL A 193 -7.52 3.20 2.75
N LEU A 194 -8.58 4.01 2.66
CA LEU A 194 -8.48 5.42 2.31
C LEU A 194 -8.34 6.29 3.57
N LEU A 195 -7.17 6.88 3.78
CA LEU A 195 -7.01 7.98 4.72
C LEU A 195 -7.30 9.32 4.04
N TYR A 196 -8.17 10.12 4.65
CA TYR A 196 -8.50 11.44 4.14
C TYR A 196 -8.61 12.47 5.27
N CYS A 197 -8.52 13.75 4.92
CA CYS A 197 -8.64 14.86 5.86
C CYS A 197 -9.81 15.74 5.47
N SER A 198 -10.89 15.75 6.25
CA SER A 198 -12.04 16.62 5.96
C SER A 198 -11.74 18.12 6.19
N ASN A 199 -10.65 18.43 6.91
CA ASN A 199 -10.20 19.80 7.16
C ASN A 199 -8.95 20.12 6.32
N LEU A 200 -9.17 20.88 5.24
CA LEU A 200 -8.13 21.26 4.28
C LEU A 200 -7.03 22.15 4.90
N GLU A 201 -7.38 22.99 5.88
CA GLU A 201 -6.41 23.85 6.57
C GLU A 201 -5.43 23.02 7.39
N LYS A 202 -5.94 22.08 8.19
CA LYS A 202 -5.11 21.14 8.95
C LYS A 202 -4.26 20.26 8.05
N GLN A 203 -4.80 19.82 6.90
CA GLN A 203 -4.02 19.05 5.92
C GLN A 203 -2.85 19.88 5.37
N PHE A 204 -3.08 21.14 5.04
CA PHE A 204 -2.06 22.05 4.54
C PHE A 204 -1.01 22.40 5.61
N GLU A 205 -1.42 22.59 6.87
CA GLU A 205 -0.48 22.72 7.99
C GLU A 205 0.43 21.50 8.14
N ARG A 206 -0.11 20.28 7.96
CA ARG A 206 0.70 19.06 8.00
C ARG A 206 1.67 19.00 6.82
N LEU A 207 1.24 19.41 5.62
CA LEU A 207 2.09 19.47 4.43
C LEU A 207 3.30 20.39 4.67
N THR A 208 3.04 21.62 5.14
CA THR A 208 4.09 22.62 5.41
C THR A 208 5.08 22.17 6.49
N LYS A 209 4.62 21.43 7.51
CA LYS A 209 5.47 20.91 8.59
C LYS A 209 6.34 19.73 8.17
N ARG A 210 6.01 19.00 7.09
CA ARG A 210 6.69 17.73 6.72
C ARG A 210 8.07 17.89 6.08
N GLY A 211 8.45 19.11 5.68
CA GLY A 211 9.81 19.42 5.21
C GLY A 211 10.17 18.98 3.79
N ARG A 212 9.22 18.50 2.98
CA ARG A 212 9.44 18.18 1.54
C ARG A 212 9.27 19.46 0.70
N PHE A 213 10.31 20.29 0.64
CA PHE A 213 10.24 21.65 0.07
C PHE A 213 9.72 21.73 -1.38
N VAL A 214 10.10 20.79 -2.26
CA VAL A 214 9.65 20.79 -3.66
C VAL A 214 8.14 20.64 -3.85
N GLU A 215 7.47 20.00 -2.90
CA GLU A 215 6.02 19.90 -2.94
C GLU A 215 5.37 21.24 -2.59
N LEU A 216 5.98 22.03 -1.71
CA LEU A 216 5.50 23.37 -1.36
C LEU A 216 5.60 24.35 -2.53
N GLU A 217 6.48 24.08 -3.48
CA GLU A 217 6.52 24.83 -4.75
C GLU A 217 5.33 24.51 -5.66
N SER A 218 4.75 23.32 -5.52
CA SER A 218 3.63 22.85 -6.35
C SER A 218 2.27 23.04 -5.69
N TYR A 219 2.20 22.91 -4.37
CA TYR A 219 1.02 23.12 -3.54
C TYR A 219 1.21 24.37 -2.70
N LYS A 220 1.01 25.54 -3.33
CA LYS A 220 1.32 26.85 -2.73
C LYS A 220 0.23 27.31 -1.78
N LYS A 221 -1.00 26.84 -1.98
CA LYS A 221 -2.19 27.18 -1.19
C LYS A 221 -3.01 25.93 -0.94
N LYS A 222 -3.83 25.97 0.12
CA LYS A 222 -4.60 24.82 0.60
C LYS A 222 -5.52 24.24 -0.48
N GLU A 223 -6.07 25.08 -1.35
CA GLU A 223 -6.96 24.67 -2.45
C GLU A 223 -6.26 23.79 -3.49
N ASP A 224 -4.93 23.88 -3.64
CA ASP A 224 -4.17 23.04 -4.58
C ASP A 224 -4.22 21.55 -4.17
N LEU A 225 -4.47 21.27 -2.88
CA LEU A 225 -4.66 19.90 -2.37
C LEU A 225 -6.00 19.29 -2.75
N LEU A 226 -6.99 20.09 -3.18
CA LEU A 226 -8.30 19.58 -3.56
C LEU A 226 -8.24 18.68 -4.78
N ILE A 227 -7.35 18.96 -5.73
CA ILE A 227 -7.23 18.17 -6.97
C ILE A 227 -6.87 16.72 -6.62
N ILE A 228 -5.75 16.54 -5.92
CA ILE A 228 -5.29 15.21 -5.54
C ILE A 228 -6.26 14.53 -4.56
N THR A 229 -6.84 15.29 -3.62
CA THR A 229 -7.80 14.74 -2.65
C THR A 229 -9.06 14.22 -3.36
N ASN A 230 -9.61 14.98 -4.32
CA ASN A 230 -10.76 14.57 -5.12
C ASN A 230 -10.43 13.40 -6.05
N ASP A 231 -9.20 13.32 -6.56
CA ASP A 231 -8.76 12.17 -7.35
C ASP A 231 -8.78 10.89 -6.52
N TYR A 232 -8.27 10.93 -5.28
CA TYR A 232 -8.35 9.79 -4.35
C TYR A 232 -9.79 9.43 -4.00
N PHE A 233 -10.62 10.40 -3.64
CA PHE A 233 -12.03 10.13 -3.30
C PHE A 233 -12.80 9.55 -4.49
N GLY A 234 -12.67 10.16 -5.68
CA GLY A 234 -13.34 9.67 -6.88
C GLY A 234 -12.88 8.28 -7.26
N PHE A 235 -11.58 8.01 -7.13
CA PHE A 235 -11.00 6.68 -7.34
C PHE A 235 -11.57 5.66 -6.33
N TYR A 236 -11.57 5.97 -5.03
CA TYR A 236 -12.12 5.09 -3.99
C TYR A 236 -13.61 4.78 -4.21
N LEU A 237 -14.44 5.81 -4.43
CA LEU A 237 -15.88 5.66 -4.62
C LEU A 237 -16.21 4.84 -5.86
N LYS A 238 -15.44 5.01 -6.95
CA LYS A 238 -15.60 4.21 -8.17
C LYS A 238 -15.54 2.71 -7.87
N TYR A 239 -14.56 2.26 -7.08
CA TYR A 239 -14.38 0.83 -6.81
C TYR A 239 -15.27 0.32 -5.67
N LYS A 240 -15.44 1.10 -4.60
CA LYS A 240 -16.34 0.75 -3.49
C LYS A 240 -17.79 0.54 -3.96
N ASN A 241 -18.28 1.39 -4.87
CA ASN A 241 -19.66 1.31 -5.36
C ASN A 241 -19.87 0.23 -6.44
N ASN A 242 -18.83 -0.11 -7.22
CA ASN A 242 -18.93 -1.20 -8.19
C ASN A 242 -19.09 -2.59 -7.54
N LEU A 243 -18.81 -2.70 -6.24
CA LEU A 243 -19.07 -3.91 -5.44
C LEU A 243 -20.49 -3.97 -4.86
N THR A 244 -21.22 -2.86 -4.79
CA THR A 244 -22.59 -2.81 -4.24
C THR A 244 -23.69 -3.01 -5.28
N ILE A 245 -23.35 -3.22 -6.56
CA ILE A 245 -24.31 -3.35 -7.68
C ILE A 245 -24.47 -4.81 -8.17
N ASN A 246 -23.81 -5.80 -7.55
CA ASN A 246 -24.02 -7.23 -7.83
C ASN A 246 -24.67 -7.94 -6.63
#